data_AF-A0AAN2PKH3-F1
#
_entry.id   AF-A0AAN2PKH3-F1
#
_cell.length_a   1.000
_cell.length_b   1.000
_cell.length_c   1.000
_cell.angle_alpha   90.00
_cell.angle_beta   90.00
_cell.angle_gamma   90.00
#
_symmetry.space_group_name_H-M   'P 1'
#
loop_
_entity.id
_entity.type
_entity.pdbx_description
1 polymer ?
#
loop_
_entity_poly.entity_id
_entity_poly.type
_entity_poly.pdbx_seq_one_letter_code
_entity_poly.pdbx_strand_id
1 'polypeptide(L)'
;MYIMIGILVFVIACAVIAKLISYKYWTCIHTAFGNENYYKVVAKLEREGIPFKTKTPMNLGTENFQNRHETTQYDVFVKKEQEHIAQRAINKN
;
A
#
# COMPACT_ATOMS: atom_id res chain seq x y z
N MET A 1 -16.46 37.11 -9.90
CA MET A 1 -15.13 36.58 -10.26
C MET A 1 -14.35 36.08 -9.04
N TYR A 2 -14.15 36.89 -8.00
CA TYR A 2 -13.40 36.50 -6.79
C TYR A 2 -14.01 35.32 -5.99
N ILE A 3 -15.34 35.23 -5.92
CA ILE A 3 -16.02 34.12 -5.23
C ILE A 3 -15.71 32.78 -5.91
N MET A 4 -15.71 32.74 -7.25
CA MET A 4 -15.38 31.52 -8.02
C MET A 4 -13.91 31.10 -7.83
N ILE A 5 -13.00 32.08 -7.79
CA ILE A 5 -11.58 31.82 -7.50
C ILE A 5 -11.42 31.27 -6.07
N GLY A 6 -12.12 31.83 -5.10
CA GLY A 6 -12.11 31.36 -3.71
C GLY A 6 -12.60 29.91 -3.58
N ILE A 7 -13.70 29.56 -4.26
CA ILE A 7 -14.23 28.19 -4.28
C ILE A 7 -13.22 27.23 -4.92
N LEU A 8 -12.59 27.60 -6.03
CA LEU A 8 -11.61 26.77 -6.71
C LEU A 8 -10.40 26.47 -5.81
N VAL A 9 -9.85 27.49 -5.14
CA VAL A 9 -8.73 27.33 -4.21
C VAL A 9 -9.13 26.44 -3.03
N PHE A 10 -10.34 26.61 -2.50
CA PHE A 10 -10.85 25.78 -1.41
C PHE A 10 -10.96 24.30 -1.80
N VAL A 11 -11.49 23.99 -2.99
CA VAL A 11 -11.59 22.61 -3.49
C VAL A 11 -10.21 21.97 -3.64
N ILE A 12 -9.23 22.71 -4.18
CA ILE A 12 -7.84 22.23 -4.29
C ILE A 12 -7.25 21.96 -2.90
N ALA A 13 -7.45 22.87 -1.95
CA ALA A 13 -6.98 22.69 -0.57
C ALA A 13 -7.59 21.44 0.09
N CYS A 14 -8.91 21.22 -0.04
CA CYS A 14 -9.58 20.02 0.45
C CYS A 14 -9.02 18.74 -0.17
N ALA A 15 -8.77 18.73 -1.49
CA ALA A 15 -8.18 17.57 -2.17
C ALA A 15 -6.76 17.25 -1.67
N VAL A 16 -5.92 18.27 -1.45
CA VAL A 16 -4.57 18.11 -0.91
C VAL A 16 -4.60 17.59 0.53
N ILE A 17 -5.48 18.14 1.37
CA ILE A 17 -5.65 17.68 2.76
C ILE A 17 -6.12 16.23 2.80
N ALA A 18 -7.12 15.86 2.00
CA ALA A 18 -7.60 14.49 1.90
C ALA A 18 -6.49 13.51 1.47
N LYS A 19 -5.62 13.92 0.54
CA LYS A 19 -4.46 13.13 0.11
C LYS A 19 -3.46 12.96 1.26
N LEU A 20 -3.12 14.04 1.97
CA LEU A 20 -2.18 14.00 3.11
C LEU A 20 -2.67 13.10 4.24
N ILE A 21 -3.96 13.23 4.60
CA ILE A 21 -4.64 12.35 5.54
C ILE A 21 -4.48 10.92 5.03
N SER A 22 -4.91 10.61 3.81
CA SER A 22 -4.83 9.25 3.25
C SER A 22 -3.43 8.64 3.35
N TYR A 23 -2.34 9.39 3.09
CA TYR A 23 -0.97 8.88 3.22
C TYR A 23 -0.55 8.60 4.66
N LYS A 24 -0.98 9.41 5.63
CA LYS A 24 -0.63 9.26 7.05
C LYS A 24 -1.20 7.99 7.67
N TYR A 25 -2.30 7.46 7.13
CA TYR A 25 -2.97 6.28 7.68
C TYR A 25 -2.56 4.96 7.04
N TRP A 26 -1.43 4.86 6.32
CA TRP A 26 -0.94 3.55 5.88
C TRP A 26 0.04 2.96 6.90
N THR A 27 -0.19 1.71 7.29
CA THR A 27 0.67 0.97 8.23
C THR A 27 1.18 -0.30 7.55
N CYS A 28 2.45 -0.64 7.80
CA CYS A 28 3.02 -1.90 7.29
C CYS A 28 2.52 -3.04 8.15
N ILE A 29 1.94 -4.06 7.53
CA ILE A 29 1.38 -5.23 8.24
C ILE A 29 2.18 -6.50 8.01
N HIS A 30 2.90 -6.58 6.90
CA HIS A 30 3.63 -7.78 6.53
C HIS A 30 4.77 -7.44 5.58
N THR A 31 5.93 -8.06 5.83
CA THR A 31 7.08 -8.03 4.93
C THR A 31 7.27 -9.44 4.40
N ALA A 32 7.00 -9.64 3.11
CA ALA A 32 7.20 -10.92 2.43
C ALA A 32 8.53 -10.93 1.68
N PHE A 33 9.27 -12.03 1.77
CA PHE A 33 10.45 -12.26 0.95
C PHE A 33 10.09 -13.24 -0.17
N GLY A 34 10.40 -12.83 -1.39
CA GLY A 34 10.13 -13.55 -2.60
C GLY A 34 8.68 -13.48 -3.10
N ASN A 35 8.51 -13.73 -4.39
CA ASN A 35 7.25 -13.53 -5.10
C ASN A 35 6.14 -14.44 -4.56
N GLU A 36 6.45 -15.70 -4.25
CA GLU A 36 5.44 -16.68 -3.84
C GLU A 36 4.77 -16.28 -2.52
N ASN A 37 5.56 -15.92 -1.52
CA ASN A 37 5.04 -15.48 -0.23
C ASN A 37 4.27 -14.16 -0.36
N TYR A 38 4.77 -13.24 -1.20
CA TYR A 38 4.07 -12.00 -1.51
C TYR A 38 2.68 -12.25 -2.10
N TYR A 39 2.57 -13.06 -3.15
CA TYR A 39 1.29 -13.32 -3.81
C TYR A 39 0.32 -14.10 -2.92
N LYS A 40 0.81 -14.99 -2.03
CA LYS A 40 -0.03 -15.65 -1.01
C LYS A 40 -0.68 -14.63 -0.06
N VAL A 41 0.08 -13.65 0.40
CA VAL A 41 -0.41 -12.59 1.31
C VAL A 41 -1.40 -11.68 0.59
N VAL A 42 -1.07 -11.26 -0.64
CA VAL A 42 -1.97 -10.44 -1.47
C VAL A 42 -3.30 -11.14 -1.73
N ALA A 43 -3.29 -12.42 -2.12
CA ALA A 43 -4.51 -13.17 -2.38
C ALA A 43 -5.43 -13.24 -1.15
N LYS A 44 -4.86 -13.34 0.06
CA LYS A 44 -5.64 -13.33 1.31
C LYS A 44 -6.29 -11.97 1.57
N LEU A 45 -5.59 -10.87 1.31
CA LEU A 45 -6.13 -9.52 1.46
C LEU A 45 -7.21 -9.22 0.42
N GLU A 46 -6.99 -9.62 -0.84
CA GLU A 46 -7.97 -9.46 -1.93
C GLU A 46 -9.25 -10.24 -1.68
N ARG A 47 -9.14 -11.48 -1.17
CA ARG A 47 -10.30 -12.31 -0.82
C ARG A 47 -11.20 -11.65 0.22
N GLU A 48 -10.63 -10.90 1.15
CA GLU A 48 -11.36 -10.19 2.20
C GLU A 48 -11.70 -8.73 1.78
N GLY A 49 -11.41 -8.34 0.54
CA GLY A 49 -11.72 -7.02 0.00
C GLY A 49 -10.90 -5.88 0.61
N ILE A 50 -9.72 -6.17 1.15
CA ILE A 50 -8.90 -5.21 1.90
C ILE A 50 -7.99 -4.44 0.94
N PRO A 51 -8.17 -3.12 0.76
CA PRO A 51 -7.25 -2.31 -0.03
C PRO A 51 -5.86 -2.27 0.60
N PHE A 52 -4.86 -2.67 -0.19
CA PHE A 52 -3.45 -2.67 0.21
C PHE A 52 -2.58 -1.88 -0.77
N LYS A 53 -1.38 -1.51 -0.31
CA LYS A 53 -0.31 -0.93 -1.11
C LYS A 53 0.94 -1.76 -0.88
N THR A 54 1.72 -1.97 -1.93
CA THR A 54 3.00 -2.68 -1.84
C THR A 54 4.12 -1.72 -2.14
N LYS A 55 5.16 -1.68 -1.30
CA LYS A 55 6.45 -1.10 -1.67
C LYS A 55 7.41 -2.22 -1.99
N THR A 56 7.87 -2.27 -3.24
CA THR A 56 9.04 -3.03 -3.64
C THR A 56 10.27 -2.13 -3.59
N PRO A 57 11.43 -2.58 -3.07
CA PRO A 57 12.69 -1.90 -3.31
C PRO A 57 12.92 -1.93 -4.82
N MET A 58 12.85 -0.76 -5.44
CA MET A 58 13.11 -0.58 -6.85
C MET A 58 14.62 -0.77 -7.06
N ASN A 59 15.08 -2.01 -7.15
CA ASN A 59 16.49 -2.33 -7.38
C ASN A 59 16.86 -2.03 -8.83
N LEU A 60 16.97 -0.74 -9.21
CA LEU A 60 17.29 -0.28 -10.57
C LEU A 60 18.72 -0.58 -11.05
N GLY A 61 19.51 -1.42 -10.37
CA GLY A 61 20.95 -1.53 -10.66
C GLY A 61 21.64 -2.83 -10.29
N THR A 62 21.02 -4.00 -10.49
CA THR A 62 21.75 -5.27 -10.29
C THR A 62 21.49 -6.24 -11.43
N GLU A 63 22.58 -6.67 -12.07
CA GLU A 63 22.63 -7.40 -13.35
C GLU A 63 22.11 -8.86 -13.26
N ASN A 64 21.74 -9.33 -12.07
CA ASN A 64 21.31 -10.71 -11.83
C ASN A 64 19.78 -10.83 -11.77
N PHE A 65 19.14 -10.89 -12.93
CA PHE A 65 17.68 -11.06 -13.04
C PHE A 65 17.17 -12.45 -12.58
N GLN A 66 18.00 -13.49 -12.61
CA GLN A 66 17.56 -14.87 -12.36
C GLN A 66 17.22 -15.19 -10.90
N ASN A 67 17.87 -14.57 -9.90
CA ASN A 67 17.64 -14.84 -8.47
C ASN A 67 16.81 -13.76 -7.76
N ARG A 68 16.24 -12.81 -8.51
CA ARG A 68 15.47 -11.69 -7.96
C ARG A 68 14.18 -12.15 -7.29
N HIS A 69 13.59 -13.24 -7.79
CA HIS A 69 12.29 -13.75 -7.35
C HIS A 69 12.28 -14.27 -5.90
N GLU A 70 13.43 -14.67 -5.36
CA GLU A 70 13.54 -15.24 -4.01
C GLU A 70 14.01 -14.21 -2.97
N THR A 71 14.78 -13.22 -3.41
CA THR A 71 15.42 -12.22 -2.54
C THR A 71 14.71 -10.87 -2.51
N THR A 72 13.68 -10.66 -3.34
CA THR A 72 12.91 -9.41 -3.33
C THR A 72 12.07 -9.30 -2.07
N GLN A 73 12.27 -8.21 -1.33
CA GLN A 73 11.44 -7.86 -0.19
C GLN A 73 10.19 -7.10 -0.68
N TYR A 74 9.02 -7.49 -0.19
CA TYR A 74 7.75 -6.84 -0.46
C TYR A 74 7.15 -6.37 0.86
N ASP A 75 7.10 -5.05 1.07
CA ASP A 75 6.43 -4.48 2.23
C ASP A 75 4.97 -4.17 1.87
N VAL A 76 4.04 -4.84 2.56
CA VAL A 76 2.60 -4.71 2.35
C VAL A 76 2.01 -3.79 3.40
N PHE A 77 1.36 -2.73 2.93
CA PHE A 77 0.72 -1.70 3.73
C PHE A 77 -0.80 -1.75 3.57
N VAL A 78 -1.53 -1.50 4.65
CA VAL A 78 -2.98 -1.29 4.63
C VAL A 78 -3.33 0.00 5.33
N LYS A 79 -4.58 0.44 5.20
CA LYS A 79 -5.09 1.52 6.05
C LYS A 79 -5.07 1.11 7.51
N LYS A 80 -4.65 2.00 8.40
CA LYS A 80 -4.53 1.81 9.85
C LYS A 80 -5.83 1.33 10.47
N GLU A 81 -6.97 1.83 9.98
CA GLU A 81 -8.30 1.41 10.42
C GLU A 81 -8.61 -0.08 10.13
N GLN A 82 -7.90 -0.68 9.16
CA GLN A 82 -8.08 -2.07 8.73
C GLN A 82 -6.96 -2.99 9.21
N GLU A 83 -6.01 -2.49 10.00
CA GLU A 83 -4.84 -3.24 10.46
C GLU A 83 -5.22 -4.57 11.12
N HIS A 84 -6.16 -4.54 12.07
CA HIS A 84 -6.62 -5.73 12.78
C HIS A 84 -7.28 -6.76 11.86
N ILE A 85 -8.08 -6.29 10.90
CA ILE A 85 -8.79 -7.16 9.95
C ILE A 85 -7.77 -7.79 8.98
N ALA A 86 -6.80 -7.00 8.52
CA ALA A 86 -5.75 -7.46 7.63
C ALA A 86 -4.82 -8.48 8.31
N GLN A 87 -4.42 -8.24 9.57
CA GLN A 87 -3.66 -9.21 10.36
C GLN A 87 -4.41 -10.55 10.50
N ARG A 88 -5.72 -10.49 10.76
CA ARG A 88 -6.56 -11.69 10.82
C ARG A 88 -6.64 -12.41 9.47
N ALA A 89 -6.78 -11.67 8.37
CA ALA A 89 -6.84 -12.23 7.03
C ALA A 89 -5.56 -12.98 6.66
N ILE A 90 -4.39 -12.43 6.98
CA ILE A 90 -3.10 -13.04 6.67
C ILE A 90 -2.89 -14.33 7.46
N ASN A 91 -3.32 -14.38 8.72
CA ASN A 91 -3.19 -15.56 9.59
C ASN A 91 -4.29 -16.62 9.40
N LYS A 92 -5.30 -16.34 8.58
CA LYS A 92 -6.36 -17.30 8.25
C LYS A 92 -5.77 -18.40 7.36
N ASN A 93 -6.02 -19.66 7.75
CA ASN A 93 -5.54 -20.84 7.02
C ASN A 93 -6.47 -21.15 5.84
#